data_AF-A0A3D2NCI2-F1
#
_entry.id   AF-A0A3D2NCI2-F1
#
_cell.length_a   1.000
_cell.length_b   1.000
_cell.length_c   1.000
_cell.angle_alpha   90.00
_cell.angle_beta   90.00
_cell.angle_gamma   90.00
#
_symmetry.space_group_name_H-M   'P 1'
#
loop_
_entity.id
_entity.type
_entity.pdbx_description
1 polymer ?
#
loop_
_entity_poly.entity_id
_entity_poly.type
_entity_poly.pdbx_seq_one_letter_code
_entity_poly.pdbx_strand_id
1 'polypeptide(L)'
;GSPAAGGWSTSGDLSRFAAELQRPRLLDRGTLQRATSVVFPERRGVLPGFGVQEHNDWGLGFEIRGSKSPHWTGSTNSARTFGHFGQAGTFLWVDPEAGAAVVALTDRPFGEWAARAWPPFSDGIVAALRAG
;
A
#
# COMPACT_ATOMS: atom_id res chain seq x y z
N GLY A 1 -8.73 8.36 19.74
CA GLY A 1 -7.66 7.50 19.19
C GLY A 1 -6.55 8.37 18.63
N SER A 2 -5.35 7.83 18.44
CA SER A 2 -4.27 8.55 17.74
C SER A 2 -4.62 8.74 16.26
N PRO A 3 -4.35 9.91 15.65
CA PRO A 3 -4.56 10.10 14.20
C PRO A 3 -3.71 9.15 13.35
N ALA A 4 -2.65 8.56 13.92
CA ALA A 4 -1.77 7.61 13.23
C ALA A 4 -2.15 6.12 13.44
N ALA A 5 -3.02 5.78 14.42
CA ALA A 5 -3.25 4.38 14.80
C ALA A 5 -4.63 4.07 15.44
N GLY A 6 -5.62 4.97 15.31
CA GLY A 6 -6.93 4.82 15.95
C GLY A 6 -8.13 4.76 15.00
N GLY A 7 -7.90 4.66 13.70
CA GLY A 7 -8.96 4.59 12.69
C GLY A 7 -9.67 3.23 12.71
N TRP A 8 -10.99 3.26 12.60
CA TRP A 8 -11.84 2.09 12.42
C TRP A 8 -12.65 2.26 11.14
N SER A 9 -12.78 1.20 10.35
CA SER A 9 -13.48 1.22 9.08
C SER A 9 -13.89 -0.18 8.65
N THR A 10 -14.53 -0.28 7.49
CA THR A 10 -14.94 -1.54 6.86
C THR A 10 -14.23 -1.72 5.52
N SER A 11 -14.19 -2.94 4.99
CA SER A 11 -13.67 -3.20 3.64
C SER A 11 -14.46 -2.43 2.58
N GLY A 12 -15.77 -2.26 2.77
CA GLY A 12 -16.63 -1.48 1.87
C GLY A 12 -16.28 0.01 1.86
N ASP A 13 -16.05 0.61 3.03
CA ASP A 13 -15.65 2.02 3.13
C ASP A 13 -14.25 2.26 2.58
N LEU A 14 -13.30 1.39 2.93
CA LEU A 14 -11.94 1.48 2.39
C LEU A 14 -11.89 1.22 0.88
N SER A 15 -12.81 0.43 0.32
CA SER A 15 -12.93 0.28 -1.14
C SER A 15 -13.41 1.57 -1.81
N ARG A 16 -14.29 2.35 -1.16
CA ARG A 16 -14.67 3.69 -1.67
C ARG A 16 -13.50 4.66 -1.60
N PHE A 17 -12.72 4.61 -0.52
CA PHE A 17 -11.47 5.37 -0.42
C PHE A 17 -10.46 4.95 -1.49
N ALA A 18 -10.26 3.66 -1.72
CA ALA A 18 -9.40 3.15 -2.79
C ALA A 18 -9.88 3.58 -4.19
N ALA A 19 -11.19 3.67 -4.42
CA ALA A 19 -11.74 4.18 -5.67
C ALA A 19 -11.41 5.68 -5.87
N GLU A 20 -11.47 6.48 -4.81
CA GLU A 20 -11.04 7.89 -4.83
C GLU A 20 -9.54 8.01 -5.15
N LEU A 21 -8.70 7.12 -4.60
CA LEU A 21 -7.26 7.09 -4.90
C LEU A 21 -6.92 6.62 -6.33
N GLN A 22 -7.81 5.90 -7.00
CA GLN A 22 -7.62 5.49 -8.39
C GLN A 22 -8.18 6.54 -9.37
N ARG A 23 -9.33 7.13 -9.05
CA ARG A 23 -10.07 8.06 -9.91
C ARG A 23 -10.67 9.17 -9.04
N PRO A 24 -9.88 10.20 -8.69
CA PRO A 24 -10.29 11.19 -7.71
C PRO A 24 -11.49 12.01 -8.19
N ARG A 25 -12.45 12.18 -7.29
CA ARG A 25 -13.66 13.00 -7.45
C ARG A 25 -13.80 14.03 -6.33
N LEU A 26 -13.18 13.79 -5.18
CA LEU A 26 -13.16 14.67 -4.02
C LEU A 26 -11.87 15.50 -3.99
N LEU A 27 -10.73 14.88 -4.28
CA LEU A 27 -9.44 15.56 -4.35
C LEU A 27 -9.17 16.10 -5.74
N ASP A 28 -8.47 17.23 -5.81
CA ASP A 28 -7.85 17.66 -7.06
C ASP A 28 -6.84 16.59 -7.53
N ARG A 29 -6.85 16.30 -8.84
CA ARG A 29 -5.97 15.29 -9.45
C ARG A 29 -4.50 15.60 -9.22
N GLY A 30 -4.09 16.87 -9.34
CA GLY A 30 -2.71 17.28 -9.13
C GLY A 30 -2.28 17.12 -7.67
N THR A 31 -3.22 17.32 -6.74
CA THR A 31 -2.99 17.07 -5.30
C THR A 31 -2.75 15.59 -5.01
N LEU A 32 -3.59 14.71 -5.54
CA LEU A 32 -3.39 13.27 -5.39
C LEU A 32 -2.07 12.81 -6.02
N GLN A 33 -1.74 13.29 -7.23
CA GLN A 33 -0.47 12.97 -7.89
C GLN A 33 0.75 13.35 -7.05
N ARG A 34 0.74 14.53 -6.42
CA ARG A 34 1.81 14.94 -5.49
C ARG A 34 1.85 14.05 -4.25
N ALA A 35 0.68 13.70 -3.71
CA ALA A 35 0.61 12.85 -2.52
C ALA A 35 1.14 11.43 -2.76
N THR A 36 1.01 10.91 -3.97
CA THR A 36 1.44 9.56 -4.37
C THR A 36 2.79 9.56 -5.12
N SER A 37 3.55 10.65 -5.05
CA SER A 37 4.92 10.75 -5.59
C SER A 37 5.93 10.77 -4.45
N VAL A 38 7.16 10.32 -4.70
CA VAL A 38 8.21 10.28 -3.66
C VAL A 38 8.54 11.70 -3.18
N VAL A 39 8.52 11.88 -1.87
CA VAL A 39 8.88 13.13 -1.20
C VAL A 39 10.16 12.86 -0.41
N PHE A 40 11.20 13.66 -0.69
CA PHE A 40 12.56 13.44 -0.22
C PHE A 40 13.13 12.08 -0.69
N PRO A 41 13.58 11.96 -1.95
CA PRO A 41 14.14 10.73 -2.48
C PRO A 41 15.47 10.34 -1.81
N GLU A 42 15.93 9.11 -2.08
CA GLU A 42 17.24 8.58 -1.63
C GLU A 42 17.38 8.48 -0.10
N ARG A 43 16.25 8.32 0.60
CA ARG A 43 16.22 8.19 2.06
C ARG A 43 16.26 6.73 2.47
N ARG A 44 17.39 6.31 3.01
CA ARG A 44 17.52 5.06 3.74
C ARG A 44 16.71 5.12 5.04
N GLY A 45 15.98 4.05 5.35
CA GLY A 45 15.11 4.04 6.52
C GLY A 45 14.62 2.63 6.88
N VAL A 46 14.01 2.50 8.06
CA VAL A 46 13.40 1.24 8.49
C VAL A 46 11.94 1.21 8.05
N LEU A 47 11.54 0.15 7.35
CA LEU A 47 10.15 -0.24 7.18
C LEU A 47 9.81 -1.21 8.33
N PRO A 48 8.98 -0.82 9.31
CA PRO A 48 8.70 -1.66 10.48
C PRO A 48 8.24 -3.07 10.08
N GLY A 49 8.87 -4.12 10.63
CA GLY A 49 8.58 -5.51 10.26
C GLY A 49 9.28 -6.03 8.99
N PHE A 50 9.89 -5.15 8.19
CA PHE A 50 10.63 -5.49 6.96
C PHE A 50 12.09 -5.02 6.98
N GLY A 51 12.54 -4.45 8.10
CA GLY A 51 13.94 -4.05 8.30
C GLY A 51 14.32 -2.79 7.53
N VAL A 52 15.62 -2.62 7.30
CA VAL A 52 16.16 -1.44 6.62
C VAL A 52 15.96 -1.56 5.12
N GLN A 53 15.46 -0.49 4.51
CA GLN A 53 15.33 -0.30 3.08
C GLN A 53 16.32 0.78 2.63
N GLU A 54 17.11 0.49 1.60
CA GLU A 54 18.09 1.43 1.04
C GLU A 54 17.40 2.69 0.49
N HIS A 55 16.27 2.47 -0.19
CA HIS A 55 15.37 3.52 -0.66
C HIS A 55 14.00 3.34 0.02
N ASN A 56 13.82 3.95 1.19
CA ASN A 56 12.59 3.86 1.97
C ASN A 56 11.57 4.92 1.53
N ASP A 57 11.17 4.85 0.26
CA ASP A 57 10.36 5.86 -0.40
C ASP A 57 8.99 6.07 0.26
N TRP A 58 8.62 7.34 0.41
CA TRP A 58 7.35 7.78 0.98
C TRP A 58 6.81 8.98 0.21
N GLY A 59 5.49 9.04 0.07
CA GLY A 59 4.77 10.22 -0.40
C GLY A 59 4.22 11.06 0.76
N LEU A 60 3.19 11.86 0.49
CA LEU A 60 2.49 12.62 1.51
C LEU A 60 1.47 11.73 2.24
N GLY A 61 1.95 10.94 3.19
CA GLY A 61 1.15 10.03 4.02
C GLY A 61 1.04 8.61 3.47
N PHE A 62 1.26 8.40 2.17
CA PHE A 62 1.31 7.06 1.57
C PHE A 62 2.73 6.52 1.55
N GLU A 63 2.88 5.26 1.91
CA GLU A 63 4.07 4.51 1.56
C GLU A 63 4.12 4.32 0.03
N ILE A 64 5.31 4.40 -0.57
CA ILE A 64 5.54 4.04 -1.97
C ILE A 64 6.42 2.79 -2.00
N ARG A 65 6.02 1.77 -2.76
CA ARG A 65 6.72 0.47 -2.84
C ARG A 65 8.16 0.64 -3.32
N GLY A 66 8.35 1.39 -4.41
CA GLY A 66 9.66 1.52 -5.06
C GLY A 66 10.27 0.14 -5.34
N SER A 67 11.53 -0.01 -4.95
CA SER A 67 12.31 -1.25 -5.06
C SER A 67 12.50 -1.98 -3.73
N LYS A 68 11.70 -1.65 -2.69
CA LYS A 68 11.82 -2.23 -1.35
C LYS A 68 11.74 -3.76 -1.37
N SER A 69 12.62 -4.40 -0.62
CA SER A 69 12.64 -5.86 -0.45
C SER A 69 13.33 -6.23 0.86
N PRO A 70 12.74 -7.10 1.70
CA PRO A 70 11.39 -7.67 1.58
C PRO A 70 10.30 -6.61 1.74
N HIS A 71 9.06 -6.91 1.33
CA HIS A 71 7.93 -5.96 1.35
C HIS A 71 6.59 -6.66 1.59
N TRP A 72 5.56 -5.91 2.01
CA TRP A 72 4.21 -6.42 2.28
C TRP A 72 3.32 -6.56 1.04
N THR A 73 3.62 -5.81 -0.03
CA THR A 73 2.97 -5.97 -1.34
C THR A 73 3.52 -7.18 -2.10
N GLY A 74 2.92 -7.50 -3.25
CA GLY A 74 3.42 -8.52 -4.16
C GLY A 74 4.80 -8.19 -4.76
N SER A 75 5.51 -9.23 -5.17
CA SER A 75 6.75 -9.13 -5.92
C SER A 75 6.54 -8.57 -7.34
N THR A 76 5.33 -8.75 -7.88
CA THR A 76 4.90 -8.34 -9.23
C THR A 76 4.11 -7.03 -9.27
N ASN A 77 3.81 -6.45 -8.10
CA ASN A 77 3.32 -5.07 -8.00
C ASN A 77 4.34 -4.10 -8.61
N SER A 78 3.83 -3.04 -9.25
CA SER A 78 4.70 -2.02 -9.85
C SER A 78 5.45 -1.22 -8.79
N ALA A 79 6.61 -0.68 -9.14
CA ALA A 79 7.35 0.24 -8.26
C ALA A 79 6.52 1.48 -7.86
N ARG A 80 5.51 1.83 -8.67
CA ARG A 80 4.57 2.94 -8.42
C ARG A 80 3.43 2.60 -7.45
N THR A 81 3.37 1.36 -6.98
CA THR A 81 2.38 0.94 -5.98
C THR A 81 2.53 1.79 -4.72
N PHE A 82 1.41 2.30 -4.20
CA PHE A 82 1.38 3.10 -2.98
C PHE A 82 0.27 2.64 -2.05
N GLY A 83 0.37 2.97 -0.77
CA GLY A 83 -0.66 2.60 0.21
C GLY A 83 -0.14 2.61 1.64
N HIS A 84 -0.63 1.68 2.46
CA HIS A 84 -0.15 1.48 3.81
C HIS A 84 -0.59 0.10 4.36
N PHE A 85 0.23 -0.50 5.22
CA PHE A 85 -0.18 -1.64 6.06
C PHE A 85 -0.17 -1.28 7.55
N GLY A 86 -0.96 -1.98 8.36
CA GLY A 86 -1.14 -1.69 9.78
C GLY A 86 -0.79 -2.88 10.67
N GLN A 87 -0.32 -2.59 11.88
CA GLN A 87 0.01 -3.63 12.89
C GLN A 87 -1.22 -4.45 13.34
N ALA A 88 -2.44 -3.98 13.03
CA ALA A 88 -3.67 -4.75 13.21
C ALA A 88 -3.83 -5.91 12.19
N GLY A 89 -2.89 -6.10 11.27
CA GLY A 89 -2.96 -7.14 10.24
C GLY A 89 -3.83 -6.75 9.06
N THR A 90 -3.75 -5.48 8.65
CA THR A 90 -4.56 -4.92 7.58
C THR A 90 -3.68 -4.20 6.57
N PHE A 91 -4.08 -4.16 5.30
CA PHE A 91 -3.40 -3.32 4.31
C PHE A 91 -4.36 -2.77 3.27
N LEU A 92 -3.94 -1.68 2.65
CA LEU A 92 -4.48 -1.17 1.41
C LEU A 92 -3.32 -0.83 0.49
N TRP A 93 -3.34 -1.33 -0.74
CA TRP A 93 -2.47 -0.83 -1.80
C TRP A 93 -3.26 -0.41 -3.03
N VAL A 94 -2.71 0.54 -3.78
CA VAL A 94 -3.16 0.96 -5.11
C VAL A 94 -1.97 0.81 -6.05
N ASP A 95 -2.16 0.07 -7.15
CA ASP A 95 -1.15 -0.13 -8.18
C ASP A 95 -1.64 0.56 -9.47
N PRO A 96 -1.07 1.74 -9.82
CA PRO A 96 -1.47 2.48 -11.00
C PRO A 96 -1.22 1.75 -12.32
N GLU A 97 -0.25 0.84 -12.37
CA GLU A 97 0.07 0.09 -13.59
C GLU A 97 -0.84 -1.12 -13.77
N ALA A 98 -1.22 -1.78 -12.67
CA ALA A 98 -2.26 -2.81 -12.71
C ALA A 98 -3.67 -2.22 -12.83
N GLY A 99 -3.83 -0.90 -12.62
CA GLY A 99 -5.13 -0.22 -12.66
C GLY A 99 -6.08 -0.70 -11.57
N ALA A 100 -5.55 -1.10 -10.42
CA ALA A 100 -6.30 -1.76 -9.36
C ALA A 100 -5.88 -1.33 -7.96
N ALA A 101 -6.74 -1.63 -6.99
CA ALA A 101 -6.46 -1.50 -5.57
C ALA A 101 -6.98 -2.71 -4.81
N VAL A 102 -6.31 -3.05 -3.72
CA VAL A 102 -6.69 -4.17 -2.85
C VAL A 102 -6.75 -3.69 -1.42
N VAL A 103 -7.83 -4.10 -0.74
CA VAL A 103 -8.04 -3.91 0.68
C VAL A 103 -8.10 -5.27 1.33
N ALA A 104 -7.31 -5.48 2.37
CA ALA A 104 -7.40 -6.65 3.23
C ALA A 104 -7.52 -6.21 4.68
N LEU A 105 -8.62 -6.61 5.32
CA LEU A 105 -8.82 -6.46 6.77
C LEU A 105 -8.89 -7.84 7.39
N THR A 106 -8.11 -8.06 8.45
CA THR A 106 -8.13 -9.30 9.23
C THR A 106 -8.29 -8.98 10.71
N ASP A 107 -8.53 -10.01 11.50
CA ASP A 107 -8.67 -9.96 12.96
C ASP A 107 -7.40 -10.43 13.70
N ARG A 108 -6.29 -10.63 12.97
CA ARG A 108 -5.02 -11.10 13.52
C ARG A 108 -3.95 -10.03 13.38
N PRO A 109 -3.27 -9.62 14.46
CA PRO A 109 -2.17 -8.65 14.38
C PRO A 109 -1.08 -9.05 13.39
N PHE A 110 -0.45 -8.07 12.77
CA PHE A 110 0.68 -8.26 11.85
C PHE A 110 1.79 -9.07 12.51
N GLY A 111 2.44 -9.92 11.72
CA GLY A 111 3.58 -10.73 12.14
C GLY A 111 4.06 -11.56 10.96
N GLU A 112 4.86 -12.59 11.24
CA GLU A 112 5.45 -13.41 10.18
C GLU A 112 4.42 -14.08 9.26
N TRP A 113 3.23 -14.40 9.77
CA TRP A 113 2.16 -14.97 8.97
C TRP A 113 1.75 -14.03 7.82
N ALA A 114 1.65 -12.73 8.11
CA ALA A 114 1.26 -11.70 7.16
C ALA A 114 2.38 -11.46 6.15
N ALA A 115 3.63 -11.33 6.63
CA ALA A 115 4.81 -11.16 5.79
C ALA A 115 5.00 -12.32 4.79
N ARG A 116 4.55 -13.54 5.14
CA ARG A 116 4.56 -14.69 4.23
C ARG A 116 3.34 -14.76 3.31
N ALA A 117 2.15 -14.39 3.78
CA ALA A 117 0.90 -14.59 3.06
C ALA A 117 0.52 -13.45 2.11
N TRP A 118 0.84 -12.19 2.45
CA TRP A 118 0.38 -11.03 1.70
C TRP A 118 1.05 -10.87 0.33
N PRO A 119 2.37 -11.09 0.17
CA PRO A 119 2.99 -11.00 -1.15
C PRO A 119 2.43 -11.99 -2.18
N PRO A 120 2.33 -13.32 -1.92
CA PRO A 120 1.76 -14.25 -2.90
C PRO A 120 0.26 -14.01 -3.15
N PHE A 121 -0.49 -13.55 -2.15
CA PHE A 121 -1.88 -13.13 -2.35
C PHE A 121 -1.99 -11.95 -3.34
N SER A 122 -1.16 -10.92 -3.16
CA SER A 122 -1.14 -9.76 -4.04
C SER A 122 -0.65 -10.12 -5.46
N ASP A 123 0.36 -10.99 -5.56
CA ASP A 123 0.86 -11.50 -6.84
C ASP A 123 -0.22 -12.28 -7.60
N GLY A 124 -1.01 -13.10 -6.91
CA GLY A 124 -2.15 -13.80 -7.52
C GLY A 124 -3.20 -12.85 -8.09
N ILE A 125 -3.49 -11.74 -7.39
CA ILE A 125 -4.43 -10.71 -7.88
C ILE A 125 -3.86 -10.01 -9.11
N VAL A 126 -2.61 -9.55 -9.06
CA VAL A 126 -1.97 -8.86 -10.19
C VAL A 126 -1.89 -9.78 -11.41
N ALA A 127 -1.56 -11.06 -11.22
CA ALA A 127 -1.56 -12.05 -12.29
C ALA A 127 -2.96 -12.23 -12.91
N ALA A 128 -4.00 -12.36 -12.08
CA ALA A 128 -5.37 -12.52 -12.57
C ALA A 128 -5.84 -11.30 -13.38
N LEU A 129 -5.48 -10.09 -12.96
CA LEU A 129 -5.84 -8.84 -13.67
C LEU A 129 -5.13 -8.68 -15.01
N ARG A 130 -3.91 -9.23 -15.15
CA ARG A 130 -3.14 -9.18 -16.42
C ARG A 130 -3.57 -10.25 -17.42
N ALA A 131 -4.29 -11.28 -16.97
CA ALA A 131 -4.75 -12.37 -17.81
C ALA A 131 -6.10 -12.07 -18.51
N GLY A 132 -6.82 -11.01 -18.08
CA GLY A 132 -8.06 -10.52 -18.69
C GLY A 132 -7.85 -9.26 -19.50
#